data_AF-A0A9X3WNF9-F1
#
_entry.id   AF-A0A9X3WNF9-F1
#
_cell.length_a   1.000
_cell.length_b   1.000
_cell.length_c   1.000
_cell.angle_alpha   90.00
_cell.angle_beta   90.00
_cell.angle_gamma   90.00
#
_symmetry.space_group_name_H-M   'P 1'
#
loop_
_entity.id
_entity.type
_entity.pdbx_description
1 polymer ?
#
loop_
_entity_poly.entity_id
_entity_poly.type
_entity_poly.pdbx_seq_one_letter_code
_entity_poly.pdbx_strand_id
1 'polypeptide(L)'
;MKVRYFWIGILLIVLSSVGNHLYFQSQQLKHPVFLDHYYEWVEGDEPITFYYLTNKSDPVEVNSVEMGGVTGHVYDPYGDGFMWHNPDEVQYQKAFTHHYLKAVTIDFSTELAGKIEEDEEWLFNEMYVYFTDGTSIKADIGEVRLVGYDSEQEPKLEGIVSGSSSNNVQSQMGKALEPMTIDAVSIPFSQIAADFTIKIDIDQDQDVHYNLPEDWVNFLGELADDTLPVHLNENDGLLISTLSGEDRTYYSRFNLQIKGETDTGGGFTDSRPIFTEPFWNERLVDRIIKIKTGE
;
A
#
# COMPACT_ATOMS: atom_id res chain seq x y z
N MET A 1 9.99 55.46 32.07
CA MET A 1 9.67 54.97 30.71
C MET A 1 10.23 53.58 30.42
N LYS A 2 11.50 53.27 30.76
CA LYS A 2 12.13 51.95 30.52
C LYS A 2 11.41 50.75 31.16
N VAL A 3 10.85 50.91 32.36
CA VAL A 3 10.11 49.84 33.07
C VAL A 3 8.83 49.42 32.34
N ARG A 4 8.13 50.34 31.67
CA ARG A 4 6.89 50.02 30.93
C ARG A 4 7.19 49.15 29.70
N TYR A 5 8.23 49.49 28.95
CA TYR A 5 8.66 48.70 27.79
C TYR A 5 9.18 47.31 28.18
N PHE A 6 9.82 47.18 29.34
CA PHE A 6 10.24 45.88 29.88
C PHE A 6 9.04 44.94 30.13
N TRP A 7 7.99 45.43 30.79
CA TRP A 7 6.78 44.63 31.04
C TRP A 7 6.01 44.29 29.77
N ILE A 8 5.96 45.21 28.80
CA ILE A 8 5.38 44.92 27.47
C ILE A 8 6.17 43.80 26.78
N GLY A 9 7.50 43.85 26.84
CA GLY A 9 8.36 42.78 26.30
C GLY A 9 8.09 41.42 26.94
N ILE A 10 8.00 41.37 28.28
CA ILE A 10 7.63 40.13 28.99
C ILE A 10 6.25 39.64 28.56
N LEU A 11 5.26 40.53 28.49
CA LEU A 11 3.90 40.15 28.09
C LEU A 11 3.88 39.53 26.68
N LEU A 12 4.62 40.11 25.72
CA LEU A 12 4.72 39.57 24.37
C LEU A 12 5.38 38.20 24.34
N ILE A 13 6.44 37.98 25.14
CA ILE A 13 7.09 36.67 25.26
C ILE A 13 6.12 35.64 25.83
N VAL A 14 5.37 35.99 26.88
CA VAL A 14 4.37 35.10 27.49
C VAL A 14 3.26 34.76 26.50
N LEU A 15 2.70 35.76 25.80
CA LEU A 15 1.66 35.54 24.79
C LEU A 15 2.16 34.68 23.63
N SER A 16 3.40 34.91 23.17
CA SER A 16 4.02 34.09 22.13
C SER A 16 4.21 32.64 22.58
N SER A 17 4.63 32.43 23.83
CA SER A 17 4.82 31.09 24.39
C SER A 17 3.49 30.34 24.53
N VAL A 18 2.46 31.02 25.04
CA VAL A 18 1.10 30.46 25.17
C VAL A 18 0.51 30.15 23.79
N GLY A 19 0.63 31.07 22.84
CA GLY A 19 0.16 30.84 21.47
C GLY A 19 0.85 29.65 20.80
N ASN A 20 2.17 29.54 20.96
CA ASN A 20 2.92 28.41 20.44
C ASN A 20 2.54 27.08 21.12
N HIS A 21 2.31 27.10 22.43
CA HIS A 21 1.87 25.91 23.15
C HIS A 21 0.48 25.45 22.74
N LEU A 22 -0.48 26.38 22.59
CA LEU A 22 -1.82 26.08 22.09
C LEU A 22 -1.80 25.55 20.66
N TYR A 23 -0.97 26.15 19.80
CA TYR A 23 -0.76 25.66 18.44
C TYR A 23 -0.22 24.21 18.47
N PHE A 24 0.85 23.95 19.21
CA PHE A 24 1.40 22.60 19.33
C PHE A 24 0.38 21.58 19.84
N GLN A 25 -0.42 21.93 20.86
CA GLN A 25 -1.48 21.07 21.37
C GLN A 25 -2.58 20.81 20.34
N SER A 26 -2.93 21.82 19.52
CA SER A 26 -3.95 21.67 18.48
C SER A 26 -3.54 20.71 17.36
N GLN A 27 -2.24 20.43 17.21
CA GLN A 27 -1.71 19.51 16.21
C GLN A 27 -1.57 18.07 16.74
N GLN A 28 -1.88 17.82 18.02
CA GLN A 28 -1.79 16.48 18.59
C GLN A 28 -3.01 15.65 18.23
N LEU A 29 -2.77 14.42 17.79
CA LEU A 29 -3.80 13.41 17.56
C LEU A 29 -4.37 12.93 18.89
N LYS A 30 -5.67 12.69 18.95
CA LYS A 30 -6.31 12.07 20.14
C LYS A 30 -5.97 10.58 20.25
N HIS A 31 -5.87 9.92 19.09
CA HIS A 31 -5.49 8.52 18.94
C HIS A 31 -4.63 8.36 17.68
N PRO A 32 -3.80 7.30 17.59
CA PRO A 32 -3.10 6.99 16.35
C PRO A 32 -4.05 6.87 15.15
N VAL A 33 -3.64 7.39 14.00
CA VAL A 33 -4.42 7.38 12.76
C VAL A 33 -3.81 6.34 11.83
N PHE A 34 -4.52 5.23 11.63
CA PHE A 34 -4.12 4.24 10.63
C PHE A 34 -4.42 4.76 9.22
N LEU A 35 -3.52 4.41 8.31
CA LEU A 35 -3.63 4.77 6.90
C LEU A 35 -4.57 3.81 6.17
N ASP A 36 -4.97 4.20 4.97
CA ASP A 36 -5.68 3.31 4.06
C ASP A 36 -4.71 2.35 3.40
N HIS A 37 -5.07 1.09 3.37
CA HIS A 37 -4.33 0.00 2.76
C HIS A 37 -5.28 -0.76 1.85
N TYR A 38 -4.90 -0.91 0.59
CA TYR A 38 -5.59 -1.72 -0.40
C TYR A 38 -4.74 -2.93 -0.70
N TYR A 39 -4.94 -3.96 0.11
CA TYR A 39 -4.06 -5.12 0.16
C TYR A 39 -4.81 -6.37 -0.25
N GLU A 40 -4.22 -7.14 -1.15
CA GLU A 40 -4.56 -8.54 -1.37
C GLU A 40 -3.47 -9.37 -0.72
N TRP A 41 -3.86 -10.27 0.19
CA TRP A 41 -2.95 -11.12 0.94
C TRP A 41 -3.41 -12.57 0.77
N VAL A 42 -2.50 -13.41 0.31
CA VAL A 42 -2.78 -14.83 0.06
C VAL A 42 -2.43 -15.62 1.32
N GLU A 43 -3.24 -16.62 1.67
CA GLU A 43 -2.90 -17.51 2.78
C GLU A 43 -1.50 -18.12 2.60
N GLY A 44 -0.63 -17.94 3.61
CA GLY A 44 0.76 -18.39 3.56
C GLY A 44 1.77 -17.34 3.08
N ASP A 45 1.30 -16.14 2.70
CA ASP A 45 2.15 -14.99 2.44
C ASP A 45 2.90 -14.51 3.70
N GLU A 46 3.92 -13.69 3.46
CA GLU A 46 4.65 -12.99 4.52
C GLU A 46 3.72 -12.14 5.41
N PRO A 47 4.10 -11.89 6.68
CA PRO A 47 3.41 -10.98 7.57
C PRO A 47 3.09 -9.62 6.92
N ILE A 48 1.89 -9.12 7.16
CA ILE A 48 1.36 -7.91 6.50
C ILE A 48 1.72 -6.65 7.31
N THR A 49 2.13 -5.58 6.63
CA THR A 49 2.56 -4.34 7.31
C THR A 49 1.53 -3.22 7.15
N PHE A 50 1.02 -2.73 8.28
CA PHE A 50 0.15 -1.57 8.37
C PHE A 50 0.92 -0.34 8.84
N TYR A 51 0.59 0.81 8.27
CA TYR A 51 1.20 2.09 8.59
C TYR A 51 0.21 2.99 9.33
N TYR A 52 0.73 3.75 10.28
CA TYR A 52 -0.06 4.66 11.09
C TYR A 52 0.73 5.89 11.52
N LEU A 53 0.01 7.00 11.73
CA LEU A 53 0.53 8.25 12.25
C LEU A 53 0.26 8.32 13.76
N THR A 54 1.29 8.65 14.52
CA THR A 54 1.15 8.93 15.96
C THR A 54 1.89 10.20 16.36
N ASN A 55 1.53 10.78 17.51
CA ASN A 55 2.24 11.93 18.07
C ASN A 55 3.66 11.54 18.46
N LYS A 56 4.61 12.46 18.27
CA LYS A 56 6.01 12.21 18.69
C LYS A 56 6.20 11.98 20.18
N SER A 57 5.27 12.48 20.99
CA SER A 57 5.27 12.32 22.44
C SER A 57 4.63 11.02 22.91
N ASP A 58 4.06 10.21 22.01
CA ASP A 58 3.32 9.01 22.36
C ASP A 58 4.26 7.80 22.44
N PRO A 59 4.50 7.23 23.64
CA PRO A 59 5.32 6.04 23.80
C PRO A 59 4.54 4.75 23.49
N VAL A 60 3.24 4.83 23.24
CA VAL A 60 2.37 3.66 23.10
C VAL A 60 2.61 2.99 21.74
N GLU A 61 2.67 1.66 21.75
CA GLU A 61 2.91 0.84 20.58
C GLU A 61 1.81 -0.18 20.39
N VAL A 62 1.65 -0.62 19.14
CA VAL A 62 0.69 -1.69 18.80
C VAL A 62 1.22 -2.99 19.39
N ASN A 63 0.36 -3.72 20.10
CA ASN A 63 0.67 -5.01 20.70
C ASN A 63 0.04 -6.16 19.93
N SER A 64 -1.21 -6.01 19.53
CA SER A 64 -1.93 -6.98 18.70
C SER A 64 -3.05 -6.30 17.95
N VAL A 65 -3.59 -6.99 16.96
CA VAL A 65 -4.73 -6.52 16.19
C VAL A 65 -5.76 -7.63 16.04
N GLU A 66 -7.01 -7.25 15.80
CA GLU A 66 -8.08 -8.17 15.49
C GLU A 66 -8.84 -7.66 14.26
N MET A 67 -9.02 -8.54 13.29
CA MET A 67 -9.66 -8.25 12.01
C MET A 67 -10.56 -9.44 11.68
N GLY A 68 -11.87 -9.21 11.49
CA GLY A 68 -12.78 -10.30 11.15
C GLY A 68 -12.93 -11.41 12.20
N GLY A 69 -12.61 -11.14 13.47
CA GLY A 69 -12.54 -12.17 14.52
C GLY A 69 -11.27 -13.02 14.48
N VAL A 70 -10.30 -12.68 13.63
CA VAL A 70 -8.97 -13.27 13.57
C VAL A 70 -8.01 -12.35 14.33
N THR A 71 -7.29 -12.92 15.29
CA THR A 71 -6.26 -12.17 16.03
C THR A 71 -4.92 -12.28 15.32
N GLY A 72 -4.31 -11.13 15.04
CA GLY A 72 -2.96 -11.03 14.53
C GLY A 72 -2.01 -10.54 15.62
N HIS A 73 -0.81 -11.11 15.65
CA HIS A 73 0.23 -10.71 16.60
C HIS A 73 1.30 -9.90 15.90
N VAL A 74 1.90 -8.95 16.62
CA VAL A 74 3.02 -8.20 16.08
C VAL A 74 4.16 -9.17 15.79
N TYR A 75 4.57 -9.16 14.52
CA TYR A 75 5.69 -9.92 14.03
C TYR A 75 6.95 -9.09 14.15
N ASP A 76 7.87 -9.54 14.99
CA ASP A 76 9.22 -9.01 15.05
C ASP A 76 10.15 -9.98 14.31
N PRO A 77 10.54 -9.69 13.05
CA PRO A 77 11.46 -10.53 12.29
C PRO A 77 12.85 -10.67 12.95
N TYR A 78 13.19 -9.77 13.87
CA TYR A 78 14.50 -9.69 14.48
C TYR A 78 14.54 -10.24 15.91
N GLY A 79 13.38 -10.33 16.58
CA GLY A 79 13.23 -10.77 17.96
C GLY A 79 14.11 -10.01 18.96
N ASP A 80 14.04 -10.40 20.24
CA ASP A 80 14.87 -9.92 21.36
C ASP A 80 16.42 -10.06 21.17
N GLY A 81 16.91 -10.41 19.97
CA GLY A 81 18.26 -10.89 19.72
C GLY A 81 19.15 -10.06 18.78
N PHE A 82 18.65 -9.04 18.08
CA PHE A 82 19.53 -8.21 17.24
C PHE A 82 20.28 -7.16 18.09
N MET A 83 21.58 -7.37 18.30
CA MET A 83 22.51 -6.53 19.09
C MET A 83 22.70 -5.07 18.59
N TRP A 84 21.86 -4.61 17.65
CA TRP A 84 21.83 -3.24 17.12
C TRP A 84 20.49 -2.53 17.34
N HIS A 85 19.46 -3.23 17.82
CA HIS A 85 18.24 -2.60 18.27
C HIS A 85 18.46 -2.05 19.68
N ASN A 86 18.53 -0.72 19.78
CA ASN A 86 18.47 -0.08 21.07
C ASN A 86 16.99 -0.05 21.49
N PRO A 87 16.57 -0.80 22.52
CA PRO A 87 15.17 -0.84 22.94
C PRO A 87 14.63 0.52 23.41
N ASP A 88 15.54 1.47 23.66
CA ASP A 88 15.20 2.85 24.04
C ASP A 88 14.94 3.79 22.82
N GLU A 89 15.14 3.32 21.58
CA GLU A 89 14.98 4.16 20.38
C GLU A 89 13.61 3.94 19.73
N VAL A 90 12.83 5.02 19.62
CA VAL A 90 11.52 5.03 18.97
C VAL A 90 11.67 4.59 17.52
N GLN A 91 11.07 3.46 17.16
CA GLN A 91 11.07 2.96 15.79
C GLN A 91 10.02 3.73 14.96
N TYR A 92 10.46 4.41 13.90
CA TYR A 92 9.60 5.11 12.95
C TYR A 92 10.19 5.07 11.54
N GLN A 93 9.32 5.07 10.53
CA GLN A 93 9.69 5.12 9.11
C GLN A 93 10.05 6.54 8.69
N LYS A 94 9.29 7.53 9.16
CA LYS A 94 9.53 8.94 8.86
C LYS A 94 9.07 9.87 9.98
N ALA A 95 9.82 10.95 10.18
CA ALA A 95 9.47 12.03 11.09
C ALA A 95 8.92 13.24 10.34
N PHE A 96 7.77 13.74 10.81
CA PHE A 96 7.13 14.99 10.38
C PHE A 96 7.28 16.06 11.46
N THR A 97 6.65 17.22 11.36
CA THR A 97 6.81 18.25 12.40
C THR A 97 6.33 17.75 13.77
N HIS A 98 5.09 17.23 13.82
CA HIS A 98 4.41 16.85 15.07
C HIS A 98 4.20 15.33 15.22
N HIS A 99 4.36 14.58 14.14
CA HIS A 99 3.99 13.16 14.08
C HIS A 99 5.14 12.28 13.63
N TYR A 100 5.04 11.00 13.97
CA TYR A 100 5.82 9.93 13.37
C TYR A 100 4.91 9.07 12.50
N LEU A 101 5.41 8.68 11.33
CA LEU A 101 4.89 7.54 10.58
C LEU A 101 5.57 6.28 11.12
N LYS A 102 4.79 5.40 11.74
CA LYS A 102 5.22 4.10 12.21
C LYS A 102 4.66 3.01 11.31
N ALA A 103 5.32 1.86 11.32
CA ALA A 103 4.89 0.64 10.66
C ALA A 103 4.71 -0.43 11.73
N VAL A 104 3.68 -1.27 11.58
CA VAL A 104 3.50 -2.48 12.38
C VAL A 104 3.29 -3.64 11.44
N THR A 105 4.14 -4.66 11.57
CA THR A 105 4.02 -5.90 10.82
C THR A 105 3.26 -6.91 11.67
N ILE A 106 2.23 -7.51 11.10
CA ILE A 106 1.30 -8.42 11.78
C ILE A 106 1.35 -9.78 11.10
N ASP A 107 1.51 -10.81 11.91
CA ASP A 107 1.39 -12.19 11.48
C ASP A 107 0.01 -12.73 11.87
N PHE A 108 -0.74 -13.20 10.88
CA PHE A 108 -2.03 -13.86 11.01
C PHE A 108 -1.95 -15.38 10.71
N SER A 109 -0.78 -15.88 10.31
CA SER A 109 -0.60 -17.23 9.75
C SER A 109 -1.12 -18.34 10.68
N THR A 110 -0.88 -18.23 11.99
CA THR A 110 -1.32 -19.24 12.96
C THR A 110 -2.83 -19.31 13.11
N GLU A 111 -3.51 -18.17 12.98
CA GLU A 111 -4.96 -18.09 13.14
C GLU A 111 -5.69 -18.31 11.83
N LEU A 112 -5.08 -18.08 10.68
CA LEU A 112 -5.72 -18.26 9.37
C LEU A 112 -5.50 -19.65 8.76
N ALA A 113 -4.49 -20.40 9.24
CA ALA A 113 -4.14 -21.72 8.70
C ALA A 113 -5.35 -22.65 8.56
N GLY A 114 -5.72 -22.96 7.32
CA GLY A 114 -6.84 -23.85 6.96
C GLY A 114 -8.23 -23.31 7.29
N LYS A 115 -8.37 -21.98 7.47
CA LYS A 115 -9.66 -21.32 7.69
C LYS A 115 -10.27 -20.71 6.43
N ILE A 116 -9.49 -20.56 5.35
CA ILE A 116 -9.95 -19.98 4.08
C ILE A 116 -10.01 -21.13 3.06
N GLU A 117 -11.20 -21.44 2.56
CA GLU A 117 -11.34 -22.42 1.48
C GLU A 117 -10.80 -21.86 0.15
N GLU A 118 -10.50 -22.75 -0.80
CA GLU A 118 -10.24 -22.38 -2.19
C GLU A 118 -11.46 -21.62 -2.73
N ASP A 119 -11.25 -20.47 -3.37
CA ASP A 119 -12.27 -19.49 -3.79
C ASP A 119 -12.99 -18.70 -2.68
N GLU A 120 -12.62 -18.85 -1.40
CA GLU A 120 -13.15 -18.02 -0.34
C GLU A 120 -12.36 -16.70 -0.22
N GLU A 121 -13.10 -15.60 -0.10
CA GLU A 121 -12.53 -14.26 0.03
C GLU A 121 -13.10 -13.54 1.23
N TRP A 122 -12.21 -13.04 2.08
CA TRP A 122 -12.60 -12.25 3.22
C TRP A 122 -12.16 -10.80 3.03
N LEU A 123 -13.12 -9.88 3.12
CA LEU A 123 -12.90 -8.44 2.97
C LEU A 123 -13.03 -7.76 4.32
N PHE A 124 -12.03 -6.93 4.63
CA PHE A 124 -11.98 -6.14 5.87
C PHE A 124 -11.63 -4.70 5.58
N ASN A 125 -12.36 -3.80 6.21
CA ASN A 125 -12.10 -2.37 6.17
C ASN A 125 -11.78 -1.76 7.53
N GLU A 126 -11.95 -2.54 8.59
CA GLU A 126 -11.76 -2.10 9.96
C GLU A 126 -10.88 -3.09 10.72
N MET A 127 -10.09 -2.57 11.65
CA MET A 127 -9.21 -3.33 12.52
C MET A 127 -9.32 -2.83 13.95
N TYR A 128 -9.51 -3.74 14.90
CA TYR A 128 -9.36 -3.42 16.31
C TYR A 128 -7.89 -3.51 16.68
N VAL A 129 -7.33 -2.40 17.16
CA VAL A 129 -5.91 -2.30 17.50
C VAL A 129 -5.81 -2.24 19.01
N TYR A 130 -5.03 -3.15 19.58
CA TYR A 130 -4.77 -3.22 21.02
C TYR A 130 -3.35 -2.73 21.28
N PHE A 131 -3.22 -1.78 22.19
CA PHE A 131 -1.97 -1.11 22.49
C PHE A 131 -1.30 -1.64 23.75
N THR A 132 0.00 -1.34 23.91
CA THR A 132 0.80 -1.75 25.07
C THR A 132 0.34 -1.18 26.42
N ASP A 133 -0.40 -0.07 26.41
CA ASP A 133 -0.99 0.54 27.61
C ASP A 133 -2.36 -0.05 27.99
N GLY A 134 -2.84 -1.03 27.22
CA GLY A 134 -4.14 -1.67 27.41
C GLY A 134 -5.32 -0.92 26.81
N THR A 135 -5.09 0.22 26.15
CA THR A 135 -6.14 0.89 25.37
C THR A 135 -6.36 0.17 24.04
N SER A 136 -7.51 0.43 23.42
CA SER A 136 -7.80 -0.05 22.08
C SER A 136 -8.55 0.99 21.27
N ILE A 137 -8.38 0.92 19.95
CA ILE A 137 -9.13 1.72 18.99
C ILE A 137 -9.70 0.81 17.91
N LYS A 138 -10.83 1.23 17.35
CA LYS A 138 -11.33 0.70 16.10
C LYS A 138 -10.83 1.62 14.99
N ALA A 139 -9.93 1.12 14.16
CA ALA A 139 -9.30 1.87 13.09
C ALA A 139 -9.92 1.49 11.74
N ASP A 140 -10.21 2.49 10.91
CA ASP A 140 -10.50 2.31 9.49
C ASP A 140 -9.17 2.23 8.72
N ILE A 141 -8.97 1.11 8.02
CA ILE A 141 -7.69 0.72 7.42
C ILE A 141 -7.75 0.62 5.89
N GLY A 142 -8.82 1.07 5.23
CA GLY A 142 -8.99 0.91 3.78
C GLY A 142 -9.72 -0.40 3.44
N GLU A 143 -9.16 -1.23 2.57
CA GLU A 143 -9.74 -2.53 2.19
C GLU A 143 -8.65 -3.60 2.06
N VAL A 144 -8.69 -4.60 2.92
CA VAL A 144 -7.80 -5.77 2.91
C VAL A 144 -8.61 -6.99 2.49
N ARG A 145 -8.17 -7.66 1.45
CA ARG A 145 -8.72 -8.90 0.91
C ARG A 145 -7.79 -10.06 1.28
N LEU A 146 -8.29 -11.01 2.06
CA LEU A 146 -7.63 -12.30 2.24
C LEU A 146 -8.20 -13.24 1.17
N VAL A 147 -7.33 -13.90 0.42
CA VAL A 147 -7.72 -14.89 -0.59
C VAL A 147 -7.06 -16.23 -0.30
N GLY A 148 -7.78 -17.32 -0.54
CA GLY A 148 -7.22 -18.68 -0.49
C GLY A 148 -6.12 -18.86 -1.54
N TYR A 149 -5.15 -19.72 -1.25
CA TYR A 149 -4.09 -20.06 -2.21
C TYR A 149 -4.62 -21.03 -3.27
N ASP A 150 -4.87 -20.54 -4.49
CA ASP A 150 -5.18 -21.40 -5.65
C ASP A 150 -3.87 -21.96 -6.21
N SER A 151 -3.61 -23.22 -5.88
CA SER A 151 -2.39 -23.93 -6.28
C SER A 151 -2.48 -24.56 -7.67
N GLU A 152 -3.67 -24.58 -8.29
CA GLU A 152 -3.97 -25.38 -9.47
C GLU A 152 -3.99 -24.56 -10.78
N GLN A 153 -3.98 -23.23 -10.71
CA GLN A 153 -3.87 -22.39 -11.91
C GLN A 153 -2.45 -22.34 -12.46
N GLU A 154 -2.21 -23.10 -13.53
CA GLU A 154 -1.00 -22.95 -14.34
C GLU A 154 -0.95 -21.56 -14.98
N PRO A 155 0.15 -20.80 -14.84
CA PRO A 155 0.27 -19.48 -15.42
C PRO A 155 0.18 -19.55 -16.95
N LYS A 156 -0.55 -18.62 -17.56
CA LYS A 156 -0.69 -18.53 -19.02
C LYS A 156 0.31 -17.56 -19.64
N LEU A 157 0.80 -16.60 -18.86
CA LEU A 157 1.86 -15.69 -19.26
C LEU A 157 3.13 -15.90 -18.40
N GLU A 158 4.21 -16.36 -19.02
CA GLU A 158 5.52 -16.45 -18.38
C GLU A 158 6.08 -15.05 -18.13
N GLY A 159 6.37 -14.69 -16.87
CA GLY A 159 6.99 -13.41 -16.54
C GLY A 159 8.45 -13.34 -17.00
N ILE A 160 8.82 -12.33 -17.78
CA ILE A 160 10.18 -12.15 -18.30
C ILE A 160 10.91 -11.03 -17.57
N VAL A 161 10.31 -9.84 -17.52
CA VAL A 161 10.92 -8.63 -16.94
C VAL A 161 9.88 -7.88 -16.13
N SER A 162 10.31 -7.36 -14.98
CA SER A 162 9.57 -6.35 -14.23
C SER A 162 10.45 -5.13 -13.98
N GLY A 163 9.84 -3.96 -13.99
CA GLY A 163 10.50 -2.69 -13.77
C GLY A 163 9.62 -1.75 -12.96
N SER A 164 10.26 -0.88 -12.19
CA SER A 164 9.61 0.22 -11.47
C SER A 164 10.49 1.46 -11.56
N SER A 165 9.87 2.62 -11.65
CA SER A 165 10.55 3.90 -11.81
C SER A 165 10.07 4.93 -10.80
N SER A 166 10.88 5.96 -10.59
CA SER A 166 10.63 7.04 -9.62
C SER A 166 9.46 7.97 -9.98
N ASN A 167 8.84 7.77 -11.15
CA ASN A 167 7.65 8.49 -11.61
C ASN A 167 6.35 7.67 -11.44
N ASN A 168 6.33 6.73 -10.49
CA ASN A 168 5.14 5.92 -10.15
C ASN A 168 4.65 4.99 -11.28
N VAL A 169 5.52 4.67 -12.24
CA VAL A 169 5.25 3.67 -13.28
C VAL A 169 5.83 2.33 -12.85
N GLN A 170 5.01 1.31 -12.95
CA GLN A 170 5.43 -0.08 -12.84
C GLN A 170 5.12 -0.77 -14.16
N SER A 171 6.04 -1.59 -14.65
CA SER A 171 5.81 -2.35 -15.87
C SER A 171 6.24 -3.79 -15.73
N GLN A 172 5.50 -4.66 -16.41
CA GLN A 172 5.67 -6.09 -16.34
C GLN A 172 5.48 -6.65 -17.75
N MET A 173 6.47 -7.41 -18.20
CA MET A 173 6.44 -8.10 -19.47
C MET A 173 6.21 -9.59 -19.23
N GLY A 174 5.17 -10.11 -19.87
CA GLY A 174 4.88 -11.54 -19.93
C GLY A 174 4.98 -12.06 -21.36
N LYS A 175 5.19 -13.36 -21.53
CA LYS A 175 5.12 -14.03 -22.83
C LYS A 175 4.05 -15.10 -22.81
N ALA A 176 3.21 -15.13 -23.85
CA ALA A 176 2.16 -16.11 -24.01
C ALA A 176 2.74 -17.52 -24.18
N LEU A 177 2.30 -18.45 -23.33
CA LEU A 177 2.71 -19.87 -23.38
C LEU A 177 1.88 -20.70 -24.37
N GLU A 178 0.70 -20.21 -24.73
CA GLU A 178 -0.17 -20.77 -25.76
C GLU A 178 -1.00 -19.65 -26.41
N PRO A 179 -1.59 -19.87 -27.60
CA PRO A 179 -2.46 -18.87 -28.23
C PRO A 179 -3.68 -18.56 -27.36
N MET A 180 -3.96 -17.27 -27.16
CA MET A 180 -5.02 -16.81 -26.27
C MET A 180 -5.54 -15.43 -26.64
N THR A 181 -6.74 -15.12 -26.15
CA THR A 181 -7.33 -13.79 -26.20
C THR A 181 -7.42 -13.23 -24.79
N ILE A 182 -6.86 -12.04 -24.58
CA ILE A 182 -7.02 -11.27 -23.35
C ILE A 182 -8.26 -10.40 -23.51
N ASP A 183 -9.23 -10.57 -22.62
CA ASP A 183 -10.50 -9.86 -22.66
C ASP A 183 -10.49 -8.61 -21.78
N ALA A 184 -9.84 -8.69 -20.61
CA ALA A 184 -9.88 -7.63 -19.62
C ALA A 184 -8.62 -7.59 -18.77
N VAL A 185 -8.24 -6.38 -18.36
CA VAL A 185 -7.23 -6.13 -17.33
C VAL A 185 -7.87 -5.23 -16.27
N SER A 186 -7.83 -5.64 -15.00
CA SER A 186 -8.59 -4.96 -13.95
C SER A 186 -7.87 -4.93 -12.60
N ILE A 187 -8.15 -3.88 -11.83
CA ILE A 187 -7.70 -3.72 -10.45
C ILE A 187 -8.77 -4.29 -9.51
N PRO A 188 -8.40 -5.12 -8.52
CA PRO A 188 -9.38 -5.77 -7.63
C PRO A 188 -10.09 -4.81 -6.66
N PHE A 189 -9.60 -3.56 -6.52
CA PHE A 189 -10.14 -2.54 -5.62
C PHE A 189 -10.80 -1.39 -6.39
N SER A 190 -12.13 -1.44 -6.53
CA SER A 190 -12.90 -0.45 -7.30
C SER A 190 -12.75 0.99 -6.81
N GLN A 191 -12.48 1.18 -5.52
CA GLN A 191 -12.35 2.47 -4.83
C GLN A 191 -11.12 3.24 -5.30
N ILE A 192 -10.07 2.53 -5.71
CA ILE A 192 -8.79 3.11 -6.17
C ILE A 192 -8.53 2.84 -7.65
N ALA A 193 -9.35 2.07 -8.34
CA ALA A 193 -9.12 1.72 -9.74
C ALA A 193 -8.94 2.96 -10.64
N ALA A 194 -9.67 4.04 -10.36
CA ALA A 194 -9.57 5.30 -11.10
C ALA A 194 -8.25 6.06 -10.89
N ASP A 195 -7.49 5.74 -9.83
CA ASP A 195 -6.20 6.35 -9.54
C ASP A 195 -5.04 5.70 -10.32
N PHE A 196 -5.34 4.67 -11.10
CA PHE A 196 -4.38 3.97 -11.95
C PHE A 196 -4.72 4.14 -13.42
N THR A 197 -3.67 4.28 -14.24
CA THR A 197 -3.78 4.22 -15.69
C THR A 197 -3.01 3.01 -16.18
N ILE A 198 -3.69 2.12 -16.90
CA ILE A 198 -3.12 0.89 -17.43
C ILE A 198 -3.00 1.04 -18.95
N LYS A 199 -1.82 0.80 -19.50
CA LYS A 199 -1.65 0.60 -20.94
C LYS A 199 -1.01 -0.74 -21.24
N ILE A 200 -1.34 -1.20 -22.44
CA ILE A 200 -0.91 -2.48 -22.96
C ILE A 200 -0.18 -2.22 -24.27
N ASP A 201 0.93 -2.93 -24.45
CA ASP A 201 1.67 -2.99 -25.70
C ASP A 201 1.97 -4.47 -26.02
N ILE A 202 1.99 -4.79 -27.31
CA ILE A 202 2.18 -6.15 -27.79
C ILE A 202 3.40 -6.16 -28.68
N ASP A 203 4.39 -6.94 -28.27
CA ASP A 203 5.58 -7.17 -29.07
C ASP A 203 5.44 -8.52 -29.78
N GLN A 204 5.33 -8.46 -31.11
CA GLN A 204 5.26 -9.63 -31.98
C GLN A 204 6.64 -10.06 -32.51
N ASP A 205 7.71 -9.31 -32.22
CA ASP A 205 9.06 -9.62 -32.67
C ASP A 205 9.87 -10.37 -31.59
N GLN A 206 10.48 -11.50 -31.97
CA GLN A 206 11.21 -12.39 -31.05
C GLN A 206 12.59 -11.86 -30.58
N ASP A 207 13.05 -10.72 -31.10
CA ASP A 207 14.33 -10.09 -30.76
C ASP A 207 14.12 -8.88 -29.84
N VAL A 208 13.75 -9.16 -28.59
CA VAL A 208 13.52 -8.11 -27.58
C VAL A 208 14.86 -7.46 -27.23
N HIS A 209 15.13 -6.29 -27.79
CA HIS A 209 16.21 -5.43 -27.30
C HIS A 209 15.74 -4.64 -26.07
N TYR A 210 16.11 -5.15 -24.90
CA TYR A 210 15.80 -4.64 -23.56
C TYR A 210 16.44 -3.28 -23.21
N ASN A 211 16.18 -2.25 -24.00
CA ASN A 211 16.53 -0.88 -23.65
C ASN A 211 15.25 -0.12 -23.31
N LEU A 212 14.87 -0.14 -22.04
CA LEU A 212 13.85 0.77 -21.52
C LEU A 212 14.38 2.21 -21.72
N PRO A 213 13.77 3.07 -22.56
CA PRO A 213 14.32 4.39 -22.83
C PRO A 213 14.37 5.28 -21.57
N GLU A 214 15.35 6.18 -21.45
CA GLU A 214 15.44 7.14 -20.32
C GLU A 214 14.20 8.05 -20.19
N ASP A 215 13.47 8.29 -21.29
CA ASP A 215 12.27 9.15 -21.36
C ASP A 215 10.95 8.34 -21.41
N TRP A 216 10.78 7.41 -20.46
CA TRP A 216 9.54 6.65 -20.24
C TRP A 216 8.29 7.50 -19.96
N VAL A 217 8.44 8.81 -19.82
CA VAL A 217 7.39 9.81 -19.62
C VAL A 217 6.40 9.89 -20.81
N ASN A 218 6.78 9.40 -22.00
CA ASN A 218 5.85 9.16 -23.12
C ASN A 218 5.36 7.71 -23.10
N PHE A 219 4.60 7.37 -22.07
CA PHE A 219 4.00 6.07 -21.75
C PHE A 219 3.69 5.18 -22.97
N LEU A 220 4.48 4.12 -23.17
CA LEU A 220 4.32 3.10 -24.24
C LEU A 220 2.95 2.41 -24.16
N GLY A 221 2.43 1.98 -25.32
CA GLY A 221 1.15 1.28 -25.44
C GLY A 221 -0.09 2.16 -25.56
N GLU A 222 -1.22 1.51 -25.83
CA GLU A 222 -2.56 2.10 -25.89
C GLU A 222 -3.30 1.83 -24.57
N LEU A 223 -4.29 2.66 -24.23
CA LEU A 223 -5.10 2.43 -23.03
C LEU A 223 -5.71 1.03 -23.11
N ALA A 224 -5.67 0.29 -21.99
CA ALA A 224 -6.19 -1.08 -21.96
C ALA A 224 -7.64 -1.14 -22.47
N ASP A 225 -8.47 -0.18 -22.05
CA ASP A 225 -9.87 -0.05 -22.48
C ASP A 225 -10.05 0.17 -23.99
N ASP A 226 -9.06 0.78 -24.66
CA ASP A 226 -9.08 1.03 -26.10
C ASP A 226 -8.50 -0.14 -26.91
N THR A 227 -7.68 -0.99 -26.27
CA THR A 227 -6.90 -2.06 -26.92
C THR A 227 -7.56 -3.42 -26.80
N LEU A 228 -8.29 -3.66 -25.70
CA LEU A 228 -8.88 -4.96 -25.39
C LEU A 228 -10.26 -5.13 -26.07
N PRO A 229 -10.65 -6.37 -26.43
CA PRO A 229 -9.89 -7.60 -26.30
C PRO A 229 -8.76 -7.71 -27.32
N VAL A 230 -7.71 -8.46 -27.00
CA VAL A 230 -6.55 -8.64 -27.89
C VAL A 230 -6.04 -10.07 -27.93
N HIS A 231 -5.66 -10.53 -29.13
CA HIS A 231 -5.20 -11.89 -29.37
C HIS A 231 -3.67 -11.95 -29.39
N LEU A 232 -3.12 -12.96 -28.71
CA LEU A 232 -1.70 -13.27 -28.64
C LEU A 232 -1.46 -14.67 -29.19
N ASN A 233 -0.48 -14.82 -30.07
CA ASN A 233 0.04 -16.12 -30.46
C ASN A 233 0.99 -16.66 -29.39
N GLU A 234 1.33 -17.95 -29.50
CA GLU A 234 2.38 -18.54 -28.70
C GLU A 234 3.71 -17.78 -28.89
N ASN A 235 4.35 -17.40 -27.79
CA ASN A 235 5.57 -16.59 -27.71
C ASN A 235 5.42 -15.10 -28.00
N ASP A 236 4.22 -14.58 -28.24
CA ASP A 236 4.01 -13.12 -28.30
C ASP A 236 4.26 -12.49 -26.92
N GLY A 237 4.86 -11.31 -26.92
CA GLY A 237 5.15 -10.53 -25.72
C GLY A 237 3.99 -9.58 -25.39
N LEU A 238 3.61 -9.56 -24.11
CA LEU A 238 2.65 -8.60 -23.55
C LEU A 238 3.37 -7.72 -22.54
N LEU A 239 3.44 -6.41 -22.83
CA LEU A 239 3.91 -5.41 -21.89
C LEU A 239 2.71 -4.71 -21.26
N ILE A 240 2.59 -4.83 -19.94
CA ILE A 240 1.62 -4.08 -19.15
C ILE A 240 2.37 -2.99 -18.40
N SER A 241 1.91 -1.75 -18.56
CA SER A 241 2.42 -0.61 -17.83
C SER A 241 1.31 0.02 -17.01
N THR A 242 1.58 0.23 -15.73
CA THR A 242 0.66 0.80 -14.75
C THR A 242 1.26 2.08 -14.21
N LEU A 243 0.63 3.22 -14.48
CA LEU A 243 0.89 4.49 -13.80
C LEU A 243 -0.05 4.59 -12.61
N SER A 244 0.48 5.05 -11.49
CA SER A 244 -0.29 5.30 -10.29
C SER A 244 -0.22 6.77 -9.90
N GLY A 245 -1.33 7.34 -9.42
CA GLY A 245 -1.44 8.77 -9.13
C GLY A 245 -0.43 9.28 -8.09
N GLU A 246 0.10 10.49 -8.30
CA GLU A 246 1.14 11.10 -7.43
C GLU A 246 0.62 11.55 -6.05
N ASP A 247 -0.67 11.88 -5.96
CA ASP A 247 -1.29 12.58 -4.82
C ASP A 247 -2.07 11.63 -3.87
N ARG A 248 -1.78 10.31 -3.95
CA ARG A 248 -2.45 9.25 -3.19
C ARG A 248 -2.18 9.31 -1.69
N THR A 249 -3.15 8.87 -0.91
CA THR A 249 -3.13 8.84 0.57
C THR A 249 -3.08 7.43 1.15
N TYR A 250 -2.93 6.41 0.31
CA TYR A 250 -3.07 5.00 0.67
C TYR A 250 -1.88 4.16 0.19
N TYR A 251 -1.65 3.03 0.85
CA TYR A 251 -0.75 1.97 0.38
C TYR A 251 -1.52 0.97 -0.47
N SER A 252 -0.87 0.41 -1.50
CA SER A 252 -1.46 -0.66 -2.30
C SER A 252 -0.49 -1.81 -2.51
N ARG A 253 -0.94 -3.03 -2.28
CA ARG A 253 -0.21 -4.27 -2.52
C ARG A 253 -1.20 -5.33 -2.96
N PHE A 254 -1.36 -5.54 -4.26
CA PHE A 254 -2.37 -6.45 -4.78
C PHE A 254 -1.99 -6.98 -6.16
N ASN A 255 -2.69 -7.99 -6.68
CA ASN A 255 -2.47 -8.44 -8.04
C ASN A 255 -3.44 -7.78 -9.02
N LEU A 256 -2.90 -7.19 -10.08
CA LEU A 256 -3.65 -6.81 -11.27
C LEU A 256 -4.15 -8.10 -11.94
N GLN A 257 -5.45 -8.19 -12.19
CA GLN A 257 -6.07 -9.36 -12.80
C GLN A 257 -6.12 -9.20 -14.32
N ILE A 258 -5.61 -10.20 -15.05
CA ILE A 258 -5.67 -10.32 -16.50
C ILE A 258 -6.58 -11.51 -16.80
N LYS A 259 -7.69 -11.27 -17.48
CA LYS A 259 -8.68 -12.31 -17.80
C LYS A 259 -8.77 -12.53 -19.29
N GLY A 260 -8.98 -13.78 -19.69
CA GLY A 260 -9.06 -14.15 -21.09
C GLY A 260 -9.51 -15.59 -21.32
N GLU A 261 -9.43 -16.01 -22.57
CA GLU A 261 -9.73 -17.36 -23.03
C GLU A 261 -8.60 -17.88 -23.93
N THR A 262 -8.18 -19.12 -23.73
CA THR A 262 -7.23 -19.81 -24.61
C THR A 262 -7.92 -20.31 -25.87
N ASP A 263 -7.21 -20.41 -26.98
CA ASP A 263 -7.78 -20.96 -28.24
C ASP A 263 -8.20 -22.44 -28.10
N THR A 264 -7.69 -23.12 -27.07
CA THR A 264 -8.05 -24.49 -26.70
C THR A 264 -9.37 -24.58 -25.93
N GLY A 265 -10.00 -23.45 -25.58
CA GLY A 265 -11.34 -23.36 -25.00
C GLY A 265 -11.37 -23.33 -23.46
N GLY A 266 -10.34 -22.78 -22.82
CA GLY A 266 -10.28 -22.60 -21.37
C GLY A 266 -10.18 -21.12 -20.98
N GLY A 267 -11.06 -20.65 -20.10
CA GLY A 267 -10.90 -19.34 -19.46
C GLY A 267 -9.69 -19.35 -18.52
N PHE A 268 -8.99 -18.22 -18.40
CA PHE A 268 -7.88 -18.06 -17.46
C PHE A 268 -7.93 -16.72 -16.73
N THR A 269 -7.29 -16.69 -15.56
CA THR A 269 -6.94 -15.46 -14.85
C THR A 269 -5.45 -15.50 -14.56
N ASP A 270 -4.72 -14.49 -15.00
CA ASP A 270 -3.31 -14.27 -14.64
C ASP A 270 -3.22 -13.04 -13.73
N SER A 271 -2.18 -13.00 -12.90
CA SER A 271 -2.03 -12.06 -11.80
C SER A 271 -0.66 -11.41 -11.84
N ARG A 272 -0.65 -10.07 -11.81
CA ARG A 272 0.58 -9.27 -11.85
C ARG A 272 0.69 -8.39 -10.62
N PRO A 273 1.70 -8.54 -9.76
CA PRO A 273 1.76 -7.80 -8.50
C PRO A 273 1.92 -6.31 -8.75
N ILE A 274 1.12 -5.51 -8.07
CA ILE A 274 1.19 -4.06 -7.99
C ILE A 274 1.57 -3.68 -6.58
N PHE A 275 2.65 -2.92 -6.44
CA PHE A 275 3.07 -2.37 -5.16
C PHE A 275 3.27 -0.87 -5.31
N THR A 276 2.52 -0.08 -4.56
CA THR A 276 2.69 1.38 -4.55
C THR A 276 2.58 1.94 -3.14
N GLU A 277 3.39 2.95 -2.86
CA GLU A 277 3.41 3.68 -1.60
C GLU A 277 3.26 5.20 -1.83
N PRO A 278 2.65 5.94 -0.92
CA PRO A 278 2.53 7.39 -1.04
C PRO A 278 3.88 8.10 -0.98
N PHE A 279 4.02 9.20 -1.72
CA PHE A 279 5.16 10.09 -1.56
C PHE A 279 4.98 11.00 -0.32
N TRP A 280 5.59 10.59 0.77
CA TRP A 280 5.42 11.23 2.08
C TRP A 280 5.97 12.65 2.16
N ASN A 281 5.10 13.61 2.49
CA ASN A 281 5.46 14.99 2.84
C ASN A 281 4.45 15.57 3.85
N GLU A 282 4.77 16.71 4.46
CA GLU A 282 3.94 17.34 5.51
C GLU A 282 2.51 17.61 5.02
N ARG A 283 2.36 18.11 3.78
CA ARG A 283 1.05 18.44 3.20
C ARG A 283 0.16 17.20 3.04
N LEU A 284 0.75 16.06 2.71
CA LEU A 284 0.03 14.80 2.60
C LEU A 284 -0.42 14.30 3.97
N VAL A 285 0.45 14.39 4.98
CA VAL A 285 0.14 14.01 6.37
C VAL A 285 -1.01 14.86 6.91
N ASP A 286 -0.95 16.18 6.76
CA ASP A 286 -2.02 17.08 7.19
C ASP A 286 -3.36 16.75 6.49
N ARG A 287 -3.30 16.41 5.19
CA ARG A 287 -4.48 15.99 4.41
C ARG A 287 -5.08 14.70 4.97
N ILE A 288 -4.25 13.70 5.25
CA ILE A 288 -4.69 12.41 5.79
C ILE A 288 -5.32 12.58 7.16
N ILE A 289 -4.67 13.30 8.07
CA ILE A 289 -5.18 13.60 9.41
C ILE A 289 -6.58 14.22 9.27
N LYS A 290 -6.71 15.27 8.46
CA LYS A 290 -7.98 15.94 8.23
C LYS A 290 -9.08 15.01 7.70
N ILE A 291 -8.76 14.15 6.75
CA ILE A 291 -9.73 13.18 6.19
C ILE A 291 -10.16 12.18 7.27
N LYS A 292 -9.21 11.63 8.02
CA LYS A 292 -9.44 10.55 8.98
C LYS A 292 -10.05 11.03 10.31
N THR A 293 -9.77 12.26 10.75
CA THR A 293 -10.26 12.81 12.02
C THR A 293 -11.45 13.75 11.85
N GLY A 294 -11.67 14.27 10.64
CA GLY A 294 -12.72 15.26 10.34
C GLY A 294 -12.41 16.68 10.85
N GLU A 295 -11.16 16.95 11.27
CA GLU A 295 -10.66 18.25 11.72
C GLU A 295 -9.92 19.01 10.60
#